data_AF-A0A6M0CIP0-F1
#
_entry.id   AF-A0A6M0CIP0-F1
#
_cell.length_a   1.000
_cell.length_b   1.000
_cell.length_c   1.000
_cell.angle_alpha   90.00
_cell.angle_beta   90.00
_cell.angle_gamma   90.00
#
_symmetry.space_group_name_H-M   'P 1'
#
loop_
_entity.id
_entity.type
_entity.pdbx_description
1 polymer ?
#
loop_
_entity_poly.entity_id
_entity_poly.type
_entity_poly.pdbx_seq_one_letter_code
_entity_poly.pdbx_strand_id
1 'polypeptide(L)'
;MRLSILAIVLLCLVSCDRESQFDAILQEGSAPSEVQANITFNNEEAPFSVSVNPTANGATAFEVFSGLPGDSGTLIGLQQELIFLYPEADENFFVTIKAIAPNDKITESQFEVIPPADPCEQIATAPATWDNGNDPAFFFGFNGAELQVVANPDPSGANPEASNVLEIVQDGGGNFDGYGIQMTAPIDFSAEDKVVRLNFWSNVEVPVRLTVQQDPNNETEREAEVNLIHTGSGWEELRFDFSTATAGFTGNADGALGVPDFSPFVPTGQYIRFQMFISPGDDVAGTFYLDNLGVCP
;
A
#
# COMPACT_ATOMS: atom_id res chain seq x y z
N MET A 1 10.85 -48.39 100.72
CA MET A 1 12.02 -47.54 100.40
C MET A 1 12.25 -47.65 98.89
N ARG A 2 12.50 -46.51 98.24
CA ARG A 2 12.47 -46.22 96.79
C ARG A 2 13.25 -47.21 95.90
N LEU A 3 12.80 -47.45 94.66
CA LEU A 3 13.41 -46.89 93.43
C LEU A 3 12.65 -47.33 92.16
N SER A 4 12.52 -46.39 91.22
CA SER A 4 11.86 -46.45 89.92
C SER A 4 12.73 -47.13 88.85
N ILE A 5 12.15 -47.86 87.89
CA ILE A 5 12.72 -48.03 86.54
C ILE A 5 11.59 -47.97 85.48
N LEU A 6 11.83 -47.08 84.52
CA LEU A 6 11.07 -46.69 83.35
C LEU A 6 11.21 -47.77 82.24
N ALA A 7 10.12 -48.15 81.57
CA ALA A 7 10.18 -48.85 80.29
C ALA A 7 9.11 -48.29 79.34
N ILE A 8 9.59 -47.60 78.31
CA ILE A 8 8.83 -46.96 77.23
C ILE A 8 8.32 -48.07 76.29
N VAL A 9 6.99 -48.13 76.09
CA VAL A 9 6.36 -49.01 75.10
C VAL A 9 6.02 -48.17 73.87
N LEU A 10 6.67 -48.53 72.76
CA LEU A 10 6.56 -47.96 71.43
C LEU A 10 5.19 -48.31 70.81
N LEU A 11 4.36 -47.29 70.54
CA LEU A 11 3.15 -47.43 69.72
C LEU A 11 3.55 -47.44 68.23
N CYS A 12 3.40 -48.59 67.57
CA CYS A 12 3.45 -48.68 66.11
C CYS A 12 2.11 -48.19 65.54
N LEU A 13 2.09 -46.99 64.95
CA LEU A 13 1.00 -46.54 64.09
C LEU A 13 1.17 -47.21 62.73
N VAL A 14 0.23 -48.08 62.36
CA VAL A 14 0.06 -48.57 60.98
C VAL A 14 -0.57 -47.43 60.19
N SER A 15 0.24 -46.70 59.41
CA SER A 15 -0.25 -45.77 58.40
C SER A 15 -0.71 -46.59 57.19
N CYS A 16 -2.01 -46.55 56.87
CA CYS A 16 -2.48 -46.95 55.55
C CYS A 16 -2.16 -45.82 54.57
N ASP A 17 -1.09 -45.98 53.79
CA ASP A 17 -0.89 -45.19 52.58
C ASP A 17 -1.96 -45.59 51.56
N ARG A 18 -3.05 -44.83 51.55
CA ARG A 18 -4.03 -44.90 50.47
C ARG A 18 -3.55 -43.93 49.40
N GLU A 19 -2.75 -44.42 48.46
CA GLU A 19 -2.45 -43.71 47.22
C GLU A 19 -3.77 -43.44 46.51
N SER A 20 -4.26 -42.21 46.61
CA SER A 20 -5.28 -41.69 45.71
C SER A 20 -4.59 -41.40 44.38
N GLN A 21 -4.45 -42.43 43.56
CA GLN A 21 -4.19 -42.28 42.14
C GLN A 21 -5.37 -41.48 41.55
N PHE A 22 -5.18 -40.17 41.44
CA PHE A 22 -5.95 -39.35 40.53
C PHE A 22 -5.55 -39.77 39.13
N ASP A 23 -6.23 -40.78 38.57
CA ASP A 23 -6.34 -40.92 37.12
C ASP A 23 -7.09 -39.69 36.64
N ALA A 24 -6.33 -38.64 36.30
CA ALA A 24 -6.86 -37.53 35.54
C ALA A 24 -7.46 -38.12 34.26
N ILE A 25 -8.79 -38.11 34.19
CA ILE A 25 -9.55 -38.48 33.01
C ILE A 25 -8.92 -37.71 31.85
N LEU A 26 -8.24 -38.43 30.96
CA LEU A 26 -7.84 -37.91 29.66
C LEU A 26 -9.12 -37.33 29.06
N GLN A 27 -9.19 -36.01 28.86
CA GLN A 27 -10.32 -35.39 28.17
C GLN A 27 -10.31 -35.91 26.72
N GLU A 28 -10.92 -37.07 26.51
CA GLU A 28 -11.30 -37.52 25.19
C GLU A 28 -12.27 -36.50 24.61
N GLY A 29 -11.76 -35.73 23.67
CA GLY A 29 -12.51 -34.73 22.90
C GLY A 29 -11.99 -34.73 21.47
N SER A 30 -12.80 -34.26 20.53
CA SER A 30 -12.34 -34.00 19.16
C SER A 30 -11.38 -32.81 19.14
N ALA A 31 -10.60 -32.70 18.06
CA ALA A 31 -9.96 -31.42 17.74
C ALA A 31 -11.04 -30.36 17.45
N PRO A 32 -10.71 -29.06 17.48
CA PRO A 32 -11.64 -28.01 17.08
C PRO A 32 -12.18 -28.22 15.67
N SER A 33 -13.36 -27.71 15.38
CA SER A 33 -13.95 -27.75 14.03
C SER A 33 -14.41 -26.36 13.60
N GLU A 34 -14.74 -26.20 12.31
CA GLU A 34 -15.25 -24.95 11.76
C GLU A 34 -14.33 -23.76 12.06
N VAL A 35 -13.02 -23.93 11.87
CA VAL A 35 -12.08 -22.81 11.97
C VAL A 35 -12.43 -21.80 10.90
N GLN A 36 -12.67 -20.56 11.31
CA GLN A 36 -12.99 -19.41 10.48
C GLN A 36 -12.10 -18.23 10.88
N ALA A 37 -11.93 -17.28 9.97
CA ALA A 37 -11.23 -16.03 10.22
C ALA A 37 -12.07 -14.88 9.67
N ASN A 38 -12.38 -13.89 10.51
CA ASN A 38 -12.81 -12.60 10.02
C ASN A 38 -11.55 -11.77 9.73
N ILE A 39 -11.30 -11.47 8.46
CA ILE A 39 -10.13 -10.71 8.00
C ILE A 39 -10.64 -9.38 7.45
N THR A 40 -10.18 -8.28 8.03
CA THR A 40 -10.63 -6.92 7.70
C THR A 40 -9.43 -6.05 7.35
N PHE A 41 -9.52 -5.34 6.23
CA PHE A 41 -8.56 -4.30 5.87
C PHE A 41 -8.97 -2.96 6.47
N ASN A 42 -8.04 -2.28 7.13
CA ASN A 42 -8.27 -1.01 7.83
C ASN A 42 -7.85 0.21 7.00
N ASN A 43 -7.32 -0.01 5.80
CA ASN A 43 -6.89 0.99 4.82
C ASN A 43 -6.92 0.36 3.41
N GLU A 44 -6.84 1.22 2.39
CA GLU A 44 -6.97 0.84 0.97
C GLU A 44 -5.65 0.81 0.21
N GLU A 45 -4.55 1.26 0.83
CA GLU A 45 -3.22 1.32 0.22
C GLU A 45 -2.19 0.53 1.04
N ALA A 46 -1.14 0.04 0.38
CA ALA A 46 -0.05 -0.63 1.06
C ALA A 46 0.83 0.36 1.86
N PRO A 47 1.42 -0.05 3.01
CA PRO A 47 1.22 -1.34 3.66
C PRO A 47 -0.19 -1.48 4.26
N PHE A 48 -0.84 -2.60 3.95
CA PHE A 48 -2.20 -2.91 4.39
C PHE A 48 -2.21 -3.31 5.86
N SER A 49 -2.91 -2.54 6.67
CA SER A 49 -3.26 -2.86 8.05
C SER A 49 -4.44 -3.82 8.08
N VAL A 50 -4.19 -5.07 8.45
CA VAL A 50 -5.16 -6.16 8.39
C VAL A 50 -5.45 -6.72 9.77
N SER A 51 -6.71 -6.63 10.20
CA SER A 51 -7.21 -7.25 11.43
C SER A 51 -7.63 -8.69 11.17
N VAL A 52 -7.16 -9.62 12.01
CA VAL A 52 -7.48 -11.05 11.96
C VAL A 52 -8.15 -11.46 13.26
N ASN A 53 -9.41 -11.89 13.17
CA ASN A 53 -10.19 -12.41 14.30
C ASN A 53 -10.61 -13.87 14.04
N PRO A 54 -9.92 -14.86 14.65
CA PRO A 54 -10.24 -16.27 14.44
C PRO A 54 -11.40 -16.75 15.31
N THR A 55 -12.17 -17.70 14.79
CA THR A 55 -13.19 -18.45 15.55
C THR A 55 -13.14 -19.93 15.19
N ALA A 56 -13.56 -20.80 16.11
CA ALA A 56 -13.68 -22.24 15.89
C ALA A 56 -14.53 -22.87 17.00
N ASN A 57 -15.21 -23.97 16.69
CA ASN A 57 -15.95 -24.76 17.67
C ASN A 57 -14.99 -25.61 18.51
N GLY A 58 -15.10 -25.53 19.83
CA GLY A 58 -14.29 -26.35 20.76
C GLY A 58 -12.86 -25.87 20.98
N ALA A 59 -12.47 -24.72 20.43
CA ALA A 59 -11.19 -24.08 20.71
C ALA A 59 -11.22 -23.31 22.03
N THR A 60 -10.06 -23.25 22.70
CA THR A 60 -9.79 -22.40 23.87
C THR A 60 -8.73 -21.34 23.61
N ALA A 61 -7.93 -21.52 22.57
CA ALA A 61 -6.92 -20.57 22.11
C ALA A 61 -6.68 -20.74 20.60
N PHE A 62 -6.03 -19.75 20.01
CA PHE A 62 -5.58 -19.76 18.62
C PHE A 62 -4.12 -19.37 18.55
N GLU A 63 -3.32 -20.09 17.77
CA GLU A 63 -2.02 -19.62 17.32
C GLU A 63 -2.17 -19.14 15.88
N VAL A 64 -1.89 -17.85 15.65
CA VAL A 64 -2.13 -17.17 14.37
C VAL A 64 -0.79 -16.80 13.76
N PHE A 65 -0.56 -17.21 12.52
CA PHE A 65 0.60 -16.87 11.70
C PHE A 65 0.12 -15.99 10.55
N SER A 66 0.73 -14.82 10.37
CA SER A 66 0.47 -13.88 9.28
C SER A 66 0.91 -14.41 7.90
N GLY A 67 1.89 -15.31 7.85
CA GLY A 67 2.51 -15.73 6.61
C GLY A 67 3.57 -14.75 6.08
N LEU A 68 3.84 -13.65 6.79
CA LEU A 68 4.93 -12.73 6.47
C LEU A 68 6.30 -13.36 6.78
N PRO A 69 7.36 -13.02 6.02
CA PRO A 69 8.70 -13.50 6.28
C PRO A 69 9.16 -13.20 7.72
N GLY A 70 9.59 -14.25 8.44
CA GLY A 70 10.11 -14.12 9.80
C GLY A 70 9.06 -14.14 10.91
N ASP A 71 7.76 -14.28 10.59
CA ASP A 71 6.74 -14.47 11.60
C ASP A 71 6.85 -15.85 12.27
N SER A 72 6.79 -15.86 13.61
CA SER A 72 6.84 -17.06 14.43
C SER A 72 5.46 -17.50 14.95
N GLY A 73 4.39 -16.77 14.59
CA GLY A 73 3.05 -16.98 15.12
C GLY A 73 2.85 -16.34 16.49
N THR A 74 1.60 -15.99 16.79
CA THR A 74 1.19 -15.39 18.06
C THR A 74 0.02 -16.15 18.66
N LEU A 75 0.15 -16.54 19.94
CA LEU A 75 -0.92 -17.19 20.70
C LEU A 75 -1.89 -16.14 21.26
N ILE A 76 -3.17 -16.31 20.98
CA ILE A 76 -4.26 -15.47 21.49
C ILE A 76 -5.38 -16.34 22.08
N GLY A 77 -6.10 -15.77 23.04
CA GLY A 77 -7.32 -16.34 23.60
C GLY A 77 -8.55 -16.10 22.72
N LEU A 78 -9.70 -16.57 23.19
CA LEU A 78 -10.98 -16.37 22.51
C LEU A 78 -11.34 -14.88 22.41
N GLN A 79 -11.99 -14.50 21.31
CA GLN A 79 -12.48 -13.13 21.03
C GLN A 79 -11.38 -12.06 21.00
N GLN A 80 -10.12 -12.45 20.85
CA GLN A 80 -9.01 -11.54 20.59
C GLN A 80 -8.78 -11.41 19.08
N GLU A 81 -8.13 -10.32 18.68
CA GLU A 81 -7.71 -10.07 17.31
C GLU A 81 -6.23 -9.68 17.28
N LEU A 82 -5.61 -9.84 16.11
CA LEU A 82 -4.27 -9.37 15.81
C LEU A 82 -4.33 -8.45 14.60
N ILE A 83 -3.44 -7.47 14.57
CA ILE A 83 -3.25 -6.58 13.43
C ILE A 83 -1.87 -6.85 12.83
N PHE A 84 -1.83 -7.08 11.53
CA PHE A 84 -0.60 -7.26 10.75
C PHE A 84 -0.49 -6.18 9.68
N LEU A 85 0.74 -5.87 9.26
CA LEU A 85 1.03 -4.95 8.15
C LEU A 85 1.55 -5.76 6.96
N TYR A 86 0.75 -5.91 5.91
CA TYR A 86 1.14 -6.59 4.68
C TYR A 86 1.66 -5.58 3.66
N PRO A 87 2.82 -5.81 3.01
CA PRO A 87 3.26 -4.96 1.92
C PRO A 87 2.41 -5.22 0.66
N GLU A 88 2.56 -4.35 -0.33
CA GLU A 88 2.15 -4.69 -1.70
C GLU A 88 3.02 -5.84 -2.22
N ALA A 89 2.39 -6.81 -2.88
CA ALA A 89 3.08 -7.97 -3.43
C ALA A 89 2.30 -8.56 -4.60
N ASP A 90 3.03 -9.09 -5.59
CA ASP A 90 2.45 -9.85 -6.70
C ASP A 90 1.96 -11.25 -6.27
N GLU A 91 2.39 -11.71 -5.09
CA GLU A 91 2.02 -13.01 -4.51
C GLU A 91 1.02 -12.83 -3.36
N ASN A 92 0.06 -13.76 -3.26
CA ASN A 92 -0.96 -13.73 -2.21
C ASN A 92 -0.37 -14.16 -0.86
N PHE A 93 -0.69 -13.40 0.18
CA PHE A 93 -0.38 -13.78 1.56
C PHE A 93 -1.46 -14.69 2.14
N PHE A 94 -1.05 -15.56 3.07
CA PHE A 94 -1.96 -16.49 3.73
C PHE A 94 -1.78 -16.45 5.24
N VAL A 95 -2.86 -16.14 5.95
CA VAL A 95 -2.95 -16.31 7.39
C VAL A 95 -3.18 -17.79 7.68
N THR A 96 -2.36 -18.38 8.56
CA THR A 96 -2.56 -19.74 9.08
C THR A 96 -3.04 -19.65 10.51
N ILE A 97 -4.17 -20.30 10.81
CA ILE A 97 -4.75 -20.35 12.15
C ILE A 97 -4.76 -21.79 12.65
N LYS A 98 -4.12 -22.01 13.79
CA LYS A 98 -4.20 -23.25 14.56
C LYS A 98 -5.16 -23.05 15.73
N ALA A 99 -6.34 -23.64 15.64
CA ALA A 99 -7.29 -23.69 16.73
C ALA A 99 -6.88 -24.80 17.71
N ILE A 100 -6.78 -24.48 19.00
CA ILE A 100 -6.28 -25.37 20.05
C ILE A 100 -7.42 -25.70 21.03
N ALA A 101 -7.74 -26.97 21.20
CA ALA A 101 -8.70 -27.46 22.19
C ALA A 101 -8.06 -27.61 23.60
N PRO A 102 -8.85 -27.74 24.68
CA PRO A 102 -8.33 -27.96 26.04
C PRO A 102 -7.51 -29.25 26.21
N ASN A 103 -7.62 -30.18 25.27
CA ASN A 103 -6.88 -31.45 25.25
C ASN A 103 -5.68 -31.42 24.28
N ASP A 104 -5.22 -30.21 23.92
CA ASP A 104 -4.09 -29.94 23.04
C ASP A 104 -4.23 -30.45 21.60
N LYS A 105 -5.42 -30.96 21.21
CA LYS A 105 -5.69 -31.28 19.81
C LYS A 105 -5.83 -30.00 19.00
N ILE A 106 -5.25 -30.02 17.81
CA ILE A 106 -5.17 -28.86 16.92
C ILE A 106 -5.92 -29.14 15.63
N THR A 107 -6.63 -28.13 15.15
CA THR A 107 -7.11 -28.05 13.77
C THR A 107 -6.50 -26.81 13.13
N GLU A 108 -5.87 -27.01 11.98
CA GLU A 108 -5.21 -25.96 11.23
C GLU A 108 -6.03 -25.62 9.98
N SER A 109 -6.19 -24.33 9.71
CA SER A 109 -6.78 -23.81 8.48
C SER A 109 -5.98 -22.62 7.98
N GLN A 110 -5.98 -22.45 6.66
CA GLN A 110 -5.31 -21.35 5.97
C GLN A 110 -6.36 -20.47 5.29
N PHE A 111 -6.17 -19.16 5.37
CA PHE A 111 -7.05 -18.15 4.80
C PHE A 111 -6.22 -17.18 3.99
N GLU A 112 -6.63 -16.96 2.75
CA GLU A 112 -6.00 -16.00 1.87
C GLU A 112 -6.31 -14.57 2.35
N VAL A 113 -5.27 -13.75 2.41
CA VAL A 113 -5.38 -12.31 2.67
C VAL A 113 -5.52 -11.66 1.30
N ILE A 114 -6.76 -11.38 0.91
CA ILE A 114 -7.08 -10.79 -0.39
C ILE A 114 -7.15 -9.27 -0.20
N PRO A 115 -6.16 -8.48 -0.67
CA PRO A 115 -6.23 -7.03 -0.60
C PRO A 115 -7.51 -6.49 -1.25
N PRO A 116 -8.01 -5.32 -0.82
CA PRO A 116 -8.99 -4.58 -1.59
C PRO A 116 -8.47 -4.44 -3.03
N ALA A 117 -9.38 -4.53 -3.99
CA ALA A 117 -9.01 -4.20 -5.36
C ALA A 117 -8.45 -2.78 -5.37
N ASP A 118 -7.26 -2.59 -5.93
CA ASP A 118 -6.71 -1.27 -6.17
C ASP A 118 -7.75 -0.48 -6.98
N PRO A 119 -8.32 0.61 -6.43
CA PRO A 119 -9.30 1.40 -7.16
C PRO A 119 -8.55 2.01 -8.34
N CYS A 120 -8.71 1.41 -9.52
CA CYS A 120 -8.17 1.95 -10.75
C CYS A 120 -9.30 2.37 -11.66
N GLU A 121 -9.99 3.44 -11.25
CA GLU A 121 -10.92 4.09 -12.16
C GLU A 121 -10.09 4.87 -13.17
N GLN A 122 -10.32 4.61 -14.44
CA GLN A 122 -9.56 5.26 -15.49
C GLN A 122 -9.94 6.74 -15.59
N ILE A 123 -9.18 7.60 -14.89
CA ILE A 123 -9.40 9.07 -14.85
C ILE A 123 -9.19 9.70 -16.24
N ALA A 124 -8.27 9.17 -17.04
CA ALA A 124 -8.02 9.62 -18.41
C ALA A 124 -8.70 8.67 -19.42
N THR A 125 -9.78 9.13 -20.07
CA THR A 125 -10.54 8.29 -21.05
C THR A 125 -9.65 7.70 -22.15
N ALA A 126 -8.56 8.39 -22.51
CA ALA A 126 -7.52 7.88 -23.39
C ALA A 126 -6.15 8.12 -22.71
N PRO A 127 -5.47 7.08 -22.21
CA PRO A 127 -4.16 7.21 -21.60
C PRO A 127 -3.10 7.50 -22.66
N ALA A 128 -1.97 8.07 -22.25
CA ALA A 128 -0.83 8.30 -23.13
C ALA A 128 0.24 7.25 -22.88
N THR A 129 0.49 6.43 -23.90
CA THR A 129 1.50 5.34 -23.86
C THR A 129 2.49 5.42 -25.00
N TRP A 130 2.35 6.40 -25.91
CA TRP A 130 3.22 6.60 -27.09
C TRP A 130 3.34 5.40 -28.03
N ASP A 131 2.41 4.45 -27.91
CA ASP A 131 2.39 3.20 -28.66
C ASP A 131 1.04 2.99 -29.33
N ASN A 132 1.05 2.36 -30.51
CA ASN A 132 -0.13 1.93 -31.24
C ASN A 132 -1.20 3.01 -31.48
N GLY A 133 -0.79 4.29 -31.52
CA GLY A 133 -1.68 5.43 -31.72
C GLY A 133 -2.32 5.99 -30.45
N ASN A 134 -1.90 5.54 -29.25
CA ASN A 134 -2.26 6.13 -27.96
C ASN A 134 -1.36 7.34 -27.64
N ASP A 135 -1.22 8.23 -28.61
CA ASP A 135 -0.45 9.46 -28.45
C ASP A 135 -1.33 10.57 -27.84
N PRO A 136 -0.76 11.41 -26.96
CA PRO A 136 -1.43 12.66 -26.58
C PRO A 136 -1.62 13.57 -27.80
N ALA A 137 -2.45 14.59 -27.67
CA ALA A 137 -2.69 15.54 -28.76
C ALA A 137 -1.41 16.26 -29.18
N PHE A 138 -0.60 16.65 -28.19
CA PHE A 138 0.78 17.11 -28.34
C PHE A 138 1.49 17.16 -26.98
N PHE A 139 2.80 17.29 -27.00
CA PHE A 139 3.63 17.57 -25.83
C PHE A 139 4.65 18.66 -26.15
N PHE A 140 5.11 19.37 -25.13
CA PHE A 140 6.07 20.46 -25.27
C PHE A 140 6.90 20.63 -23.99
N GLY A 141 8.17 20.94 -24.14
CA GLY A 141 9.05 21.32 -23.04
C GLY A 141 9.10 22.83 -22.86
N PHE A 142 9.46 23.28 -21.66
CA PHE A 142 9.69 24.69 -21.36
C PHE A 142 10.91 24.86 -20.44
N ASN A 143 11.43 26.09 -20.42
CA ASN A 143 12.54 26.54 -19.57
C ASN A 143 13.90 25.82 -19.73
N GLY A 144 14.03 24.89 -20.68
CA GLY A 144 15.27 24.12 -20.88
C GLY A 144 15.01 22.62 -21.12
N ALA A 145 13.77 22.17 -20.91
CA ALA A 145 13.37 20.81 -21.21
C ALA A 145 13.15 20.58 -22.71
N GLU A 146 13.78 19.55 -23.26
CA GLU A 146 13.54 19.02 -24.61
C GLU A 146 12.84 17.66 -24.51
N LEU A 147 11.94 17.39 -25.46
CA LEU A 147 11.11 16.19 -25.46
C LEU A 147 11.16 15.48 -26.81
N GLN A 148 11.23 14.15 -26.78
CA GLN A 148 11.06 13.31 -27.96
C GLN A 148 10.55 11.92 -27.59
N VAL A 149 9.93 11.24 -28.54
CA VAL A 149 9.53 9.84 -28.38
C VAL A 149 10.66 8.94 -28.85
N VAL A 150 11.07 8.01 -28.00
CA VAL A 150 12.14 7.03 -28.26
C VAL A 150 11.69 5.62 -27.87
N ALA A 151 12.37 4.59 -28.36
CA ALA A 151 12.18 3.25 -27.82
C ALA A 151 12.66 3.19 -26.36
N ASN A 152 11.95 2.48 -25.48
CA ASN A 152 12.32 2.32 -24.08
C ASN A 152 13.78 1.83 -23.95
N PRO A 153 14.69 2.66 -23.40
CA PRO A 153 16.11 2.32 -23.33
C PRO A 153 16.45 1.34 -22.20
N ASP A 154 15.52 1.12 -21.26
CA ASP A 154 15.70 0.27 -20.10
C ASP A 154 14.41 -0.54 -19.82
N PRO A 155 14.09 -1.57 -20.64
CA PRO A 155 12.92 -2.41 -20.43
C PRO A 155 13.12 -3.31 -19.19
N SER A 156 12.81 -2.76 -18.01
CA SER A 156 12.98 -3.40 -16.71
C SER A 156 12.02 -2.80 -15.66
N GLY A 157 12.01 -3.37 -14.45
CA GLY A 157 11.24 -2.82 -13.33
C GLY A 157 9.75 -2.68 -13.64
N ALA A 158 9.20 -1.51 -13.34
CA ALA A 158 7.78 -1.21 -13.56
C ALA A 158 7.40 -1.00 -15.05
N ASN A 159 8.38 -0.94 -15.97
CA ASN A 159 8.14 -0.86 -17.42
C ASN A 159 8.99 -1.89 -18.18
N PRO A 160 8.67 -3.20 -18.06
CA PRO A 160 9.53 -4.28 -18.55
C PRO A 160 9.38 -4.58 -20.05
N GLU A 161 8.34 -4.05 -20.68
CA GLU A 161 8.01 -4.37 -22.06
C GLU A 161 8.79 -3.49 -23.04
N ALA A 162 8.99 -4.00 -24.26
CA ALA A 162 9.53 -3.20 -25.35
C ALA A 162 8.44 -2.25 -25.88
N SER A 163 8.46 -1.02 -25.40
CA SER A 163 7.53 0.08 -25.73
C SER A 163 8.25 1.30 -26.32
N ASN A 164 7.50 2.31 -26.75
CA ASN A 164 8.01 3.67 -26.90
C ASN A 164 7.69 4.49 -25.65
N VAL A 165 8.57 5.43 -25.31
CA VAL A 165 8.46 6.28 -24.13
C VAL A 165 8.72 7.74 -24.50
N LEU A 166 8.22 8.67 -23.69
CA LEU A 166 8.60 10.07 -23.78
C LEU A 166 9.95 10.27 -23.08
N GLU A 167 10.99 10.57 -23.83
CA GLU A 167 12.27 11.05 -23.30
C GLU A 167 12.16 12.53 -22.96
N ILE A 168 12.64 12.88 -21.76
CA ILE A 168 12.75 14.25 -21.26
C ILE A 168 14.21 14.54 -20.97
N VAL A 169 14.78 15.53 -21.66
CA VAL A 169 16.14 16.01 -21.40
C VAL A 169 16.07 17.40 -20.77
N GLN A 170 16.55 17.54 -19.54
CA GLN A 170 16.75 18.83 -18.88
C GLN A 170 18.22 19.22 -18.93
N ASP A 171 18.52 20.44 -19.37
CA ASP A 171 19.89 20.96 -19.47
C ASP A 171 20.43 21.50 -18.13
N GLY A 172 19.58 21.57 -17.10
CA GLY A 172 19.89 22.10 -15.77
C GLY A 172 20.08 23.61 -15.74
N GLY A 173 19.61 24.32 -16.77
CA GLY A 173 19.80 25.75 -16.94
C GLY A 173 18.73 26.62 -16.29
N GLY A 174 17.61 26.04 -15.84
CA GLY A 174 16.45 26.79 -15.39
C GLY A 174 15.77 26.20 -14.16
N ASN A 175 15.55 27.06 -13.16
CA ASN A 175 14.65 26.74 -12.07
C ASN A 175 13.22 26.60 -12.61
N PHE A 176 12.52 25.51 -12.26
CA PHE A 176 11.19 25.12 -12.79
C PHE A 176 11.19 24.60 -14.24
N ASP A 177 12.24 23.90 -14.65
CA ASP A 177 12.22 23.10 -15.87
C ASP A 177 11.10 22.05 -15.84
N GLY A 178 10.42 21.90 -16.97
CA GLY A 178 9.26 21.04 -17.04
C GLY A 178 8.69 20.89 -18.43
N TYR A 179 7.60 20.14 -18.50
CA TYR A 179 6.93 19.81 -19.74
C TYR A 179 5.42 19.74 -19.56
N GLY A 180 4.71 19.96 -20.67
CA GLY A 180 3.26 19.82 -20.76
C GLY A 180 2.88 18.70 -21.72
N ILE A 181 1.83 17.97 -21.37
CA ILE A 181 1.20 16.95 -22.21
C ILE A 181 -0.28 17.31 -22.33
N GLN A 182 -0.69 17.65 -23.54
CA GLN A 182 -2.09 17.91 -23.87
C GLN A 182 -2.76 16.59 -24.26
N MET A 183 -3.76 16.16 -23.50
CA MET A 183 -4.51 14.94 -23.80
C MET A 183 -5.48 15.14 -24.96
N THR A 184 -5.86 14.04 -25.61
CA THR A 184 -6.85 14.01 -26.70
C THR A 184 -8.30 14.05 -26.19
N ALA A 185 -8.51 13.68 -24.93
CA ALA A 185 -9.80 13.68 -24.26
C ALA A 185 -9.65 14.20 -22.82
N PRO A 186 -10.73 14.74 -22.21
CA PRO A 186 -10.67 15.22 -20.84
C PRO A 186 -10.26 14.16 -19.81
N ILE A 187 -9.58 14.63 -18.78
CA ILE A 187 -9.22 13.93 -17.55
C ILE A 187 -10.32 14.25 -16.54
N ASP A 188 -11.07 13.25 -16.07
CA ASP A 188 -12.27 13.44 -15.27
C ASP A 188 -12.04 13.11 -13.79
N PHE A 189 -12.08 14.12 -12.93
CA PHE A 189 -11.93 13.96 -11.48
C PHE A 189 -13.27 13.91 -10.73
N SER A 190 -14.39 13.58 -11.38
CA SER A 190 -15.69 13.50 -10.70
C SER A 190 -15.88 12.22 -9.87
N ALA A 191 -15.10 11.18 -10.14
CA ALA A 191 -15.10 9.90 -9.43
C ALA A 191 -14.47 9.95 -8.03
N GLU A 192 -14.63 8.88 -7.23
CA GLU A 192 -13.98 8.76 -5.91
C GLU A 192 -12.47 8.54 -6.03
N ASP A 193 -12.03 7.71 -6.99
CA ASP A 193 -10.61 7.57 -7.32
C ASP A 193 -10.10 8.83 -8.03
N LYS A 194 -9.05 9.43 -7.47
CA LYS A 194 -8.39 10.65 -7.96
C LYS A 194 -6.89 10.44 -8.16
N VAL A 195 -6.45 9.20 -8.29
CA VAL A 195 -5.04 8.84 -8.47
C VAL A 195 -4.67 8.84 -9.94
N VAL A 196 -3.78 9.76 -10.33
CA VAL A 196 -3.14 9.71 -11.65
C VAL A 196 -1.89 8.85 -11.57
N ARG A 197 -1.86 7.79 -12.36
CA ARG A 197 -0.76 6.81 -12.43
C ARG A 197 0.11 7.08 -13.66
N LEU A 198 1.41 6.85 -13.54
CA LEU A 198 2.36 6.87 -14.65
C LEU A 198 3.60 6.06 -14.30
N ASN A 199 4.32 5.55 -15.31
CA ASN A 199 5.67 5.04 -15.12
C ASN A 199 6.66 6.17 -15.37
N PHE A 200 7.53 6.43 -14.41
CA PHE A 200 8.61 7.41 -14.55
C PHE A 200 9.95 6.71 -14.32
N TRP A 201 10.96 7.07 -15.11
CA TRP A 201 12.31 6.57 -14.95
C TRP A 201 13.23 7.68 -14.46
N SER A 202 13.96 7.37 -13.39
CA SER A 202 15.14 8.13 -12.96
C SER A 202 16.13 7.19 -12.29
N ASN A 203 17.42 7.46 -12.48
CA ASN A 203 18.52 6.77 -11.77
C ASN A 203 19.03 7.56 -10.55
N VAL A 204 18.35 8.66 -10.21
CA VAL A 204 18.60 9.48 -9.03
C VAL A 204 17.29 9.79 -8.32
N GLU A 205 17.35 9.94 -6.99
CA GLU A 205 16.22 10.43 -6.24
C GLU A 205 15.87 11.86 -6.71
N VAL A 206 14.62 12.09 -7.09
CA VAL A 206 14.20 13.39 -7.62
C VAL A 206 12.74 13.70 -7.26
N PRO A 207 12.43 14.91 -6.77
CA PRO A 207 11.06 15.32 -6.58
C PRO A 207 10.39 15.55 -7.93
N VAL A 208 9.17 15.05 -8.09
CA VAL A 208 8.34 15.23 -9.28
C VAL A 208 7.04 15.90 -8.87
N ARG A 209 6.69 16.98 -9.55
CA ARG A 209 5.38 17.64 -9.38
C ARG A 209 4.53 17.40 -10.61
N LEU A 210 3.32 16.90 -10.40
CA LEU A 210 2.29 16.80 -11.43
C LEU A 210 1.19 17.82 -11.16
N THR A 211 0.88 18.63 -12.15
CA THR A 211 -0.21 19.60 -12.15
C THR A 211 -1.23 19.23 -13.22
N VAL A 212 -2.52 19.30 -12.90
CA VAL A 212 -3.61 19.22 -13.89
C VAL A 212 -4.20 20.60 -14.15
N GLN A 213 -4.39 20.93 -15.42
CA GLN A 213 -4.85 22.25 -15.86
C GLN A 213 -6.00 22.15 -16.86
N GLN A 214 -6.84 23.19 -16.86
CA GLN A 214 -7.67 23.49 -18.01
C GLN A 214 -6.86 24.35 -18.98
N ASP A 215 -6.92 24.00 -20.25
CA ASP A 215 -6.26 24.76 -21.30
C ASP A 215 -7.25 25.00 -22.46
N PRO A 216 -7.25 26.19 -23.09
CA PRO A 216 -6.32 27.33 -22.92
C PRO A 216 -6.55 28.21 -21.68
N ASN A 217 -7.68 28.08 -20.98
CA ASN A 217 -8.00 28.94 -19.84
C ASN A 217 -8.53 28.15 -18.63
N ASN A 218 -8.07 28.50 -17.42
CA ASN A 218 -8.61 28.03 -16.14
C ASN A 218 -9.85 28.83 -15.72
N GLU A 219 -10.91 28.76 -16.53
CA GLU A 219 -12.13 29.54 -16.33
C GLU A 219 -13.17 28.86 -15.43
N THR A 220 -13.17 27.53 -15.34
CA THR A 220 -14.19 26.80 -14.58
C THR A 220 -13.62 25.90 -13.50
N GLU A 221 -12.41 25.38 -13.69
CA GLU A 221 -11.73 24.51 -12.74
C GLU A 221 -10.39 25.11 -12.32
N ARG A 222 -10.05 24.89 -11.05
CA ARG A 222 -8.79 25.36 -10.47
C ARG A 222 -7.70 24.35 -10.76
N GLU A 223 -6.52 24.81 -11.20
CA GLU A 223 -5.34 23.93 -11.31
C GLU A 223 -5.04 23.27 -9.98
N ALA A 224 -4.78 21.97 -10.01
CA ALA A 224 -4.43 21.17 -8.85
C ALA A 224 -3.06 20.56 -9.05
N GLU A 225 -2.26 20.46 -8.00
CA GLU A 225 -0.93 19.86 -8.05
C GLU A 225 -0.64 18.94 -6.86
N VAL A 226 0.11 17.88 -7.16
CA VAL A 226 0.59 16.87 -6.22
C VAL A 226 2.11 16.71 -6.42
N ASN A 227 2.84 16.56 -5.32
CA ASN A 227 4.28 16.33 -5.33
C ASN A 227 4.58 14.93 -4.82
N LEU A 228 5.49 14.22 -5.49
CA LEU A 228 6.03 12.94 -5.07
C LEU A 228 7.56 12.96 -5.17
N ILE A 229 8.20 11.94 -4.61
CA ILE A 229 9.63 11.69 -4.76
C ILE A 229 9.79 10.37 -5.48
N HIS A 230 10.45 10.40 -6.63
CA HIS A 230 10.94 9.19 -7.28
C HIS A 230 12.23 8.75 -6.60
N THR A 231 12.41 7.47 -6.28
CA THR A 231 13.53 7.02 -5.42
C THR A 231 14.85 6.88 -6.16
N GLY A 232 14.80 6.87 -7.49
CA GLY A 232 15.98 6.76 -8.36
C GLY A 232 16.34 5.32 -8.68
N SER A 233 15.39 4.40 -8.54
CA SER A 233 15.61 2.96 -8.67
C SER A 233 15.53 2.44 -10.12
N GLY A 234 15.39 3.32 -11.12
CA GLY A 234 15.04 2.97 -12.49
C GLY A 234 13.59 3.33 -12.78
N TRP A 235 12.82 2.42 -13.38
CA TRP A 235 11.38 2.60 -13.59
C TRP A 235 10.58 2.39 -12.29
N GLU A 236 9.81 3.40 -11.89
CA GLU A 236 8.84 3.34 -10.80
C GLU A 236 7.44 3.72 -11.33
N GLU A 237 6.41 3.08 -10.80
CA GLU A 237 5.04 3.61 -10.93
C GLU A 237 4.85 4.73 -9.91
N LEU A 238 4.52 5.94 -10.38
CA LEU A 238 4.18 7.07 -9.53
C LEU A 238 2.66 7.25 -9.48
N ARG A 239 2.12 7.31 -8.27
CA ARG A 239 0.69 7.43 -7.96
C ARG A 239 0.37 8.79 -7.35
N PHE A 240 -0.01 9.74 -8.19
CA PHE A 240 -0.34 11.10 -7.75
C PHE A 240 -1.79 11.16 -7.25
N ASP A 241 -1.98 11.07 -5.94
CA ASP A 241 -3.31 11.17 -5.31
C ASP A 241 -3.78 12.63 -5.19
N PHE A 242 -4.70 13.03 -6.08
CA PHE A 242 -5.28 14.37 -6.08
C PHE A 242 -6.33 14.59 -4.98
N SER A 243 -6.68 13.60 -4.17
CA SER A 243 -7.42 13.80 -2.93
C SER A 243 -6.64 14.66 -1.91
N THR A 244 -5.31 14.70 -2.06
CA THR A 244 -4.38 15.47 -1.22
C THR A 244 -3.81 16.71 -1.91
N ALA A 245 -4.31 17.05 -3.10
CA ALA A 245 -3.75 18.11 -3.92
C ALA A 245 -3.86 19.51 -3.29
N THR A 246 -3.03 20.41 -3.81
CA THR A 246 -3.11 21.85 -3.54
C THR A 246 -3.39 22.61 -4.82
N ALA A 247 -3.92 23.83 -4.68
CA ALA A 247 -4.17 24.71 -5.80
C ALA A 247 -2.83 25.21 -6.41
N GLY A 248 -2.63 25.02 -7.72
CA GLY A 248 -1.38 25.35 -8.41
C GLY A 248 -1.05 26.85 -8.43
N PHE A 249 0.21 27.21 -8.69
CA PHE A 249 0.63 28.61 -8.69
C PHE A 249 0.09 29.41 -9.90
N THR A 250 -0.57 30.53 -9.66
CA THR A 250 -1.15 31.39 -10.72
C THR A 250 -0.39 32.70 -10.93
N GLY A 251 0.50 33.06 -10.01
CA GLY A 251 1.17 34.37 -10.00
C GLY A 251 0.25 35.53 -9.60
N ASN A 252 -1.00 35.25 -9.25
CA ASN A 252 -1.95 36.23 -8.73
C ASN A 252 -1.99 36.16 -7.20
N ALA A 253 -1.92 37.31 -6.52
CA ALA A 253 -1.96 37.39 -5.06
C ALA A 253 -3.26 36.79 -4.47
N ASP A 254 -4.35 36.83 -5.23
CA ASP A 254 -5.66 36.30 -4.82
C ASP A 254 -5.93 34.88 -5.36
N GLY A 255 -4.99 34.28 -6.07
CA GLY A 255 -5.16 33.01 -6.77
C GLY A 255 -6.10 33.09 -7.98
N ALA A 256 -6.81 31.99 -8.26
CA ALA A 256 -7.80 31.88 -9.32
C ALA A 256 -9.09 31.24 -8.81
N LEU A 257 -10.23 31.62 -9.40
CA LEU A 257 -11.57 31.10 -9.07
C LEU A 257 -11.92 31.17 -7.57
N GLY A 258 -11.39 32.17 -6.86
CA GLY A 258 -11.60 32.34 -5.42
C GLY A 258 -10.82 31.36 -4.53
N VAL A 259 -9.88 30.59 -5.11
CA VAL A 259 -9.02 29.64 -4.40
C VAL A 259 -7.58 30.16 -4.41
N PRO A 260 -7.02 30.55 -3.25
CA PRO A 260 -5.64 30.99 -3.12
C PRO A 260 -4.65 29.93 -3.58
N ASP A 261 -3.52 30.37 -4.13
CA ASP A 261 -2.38 29.50 -4.46
C ASP A 261 -1.94 28.69 -3.23
N PHE A 262 -1.57 27.42 -3.46
CA PHE A 262 -1.09 26.44 -2.48
C PHE A 262 -2.06 26.08 -1.36
N SER A 263 -3.31 26.54 -1.42
CA SER A 263 -4.35 26.08 -0.50
C SER A 263 -4.76 24.63 -0.83
N PRO A 264 -5.17 23.81 0.17
CA PRO A 264 -5.71 22.48 -0.10
C PRO A 264 -6.87 22.54 -1.08
N PHE A 265 -6.83 21.74 -2.14
CA PHE A 265 -7.81 21.77 -3.21
C PHE A 265 -7.95 20.38 -3.84
N VAL A 266 -9.15 19.80 -3.73
CA VAL A 266 -9.48 18.52 -4.35
C VAL A 266 -10.22 18.78 -5.67
N PRO A 267 -9.66 18.41 -6.83
CA PRO A 267 -10.33 18.59 -8.11
C PRO A 267 -11.58 17.70 -8.20
N THR A 268 -12.63 18.24 -8.82
CA THR A 268 -13.88 17.49 -9.07
C THR A 268 -14.38 17.60 -10.51
N GLY A 269 -13.78 18.50 -11.30
CA GLY A 269 -14.16 18.73 -12.68
C GLY A 269 -13.24 18.07 -13.69
N GLN A 270 -13.27 18.64 -14.90
CA GLN A 270 -12.56 18.11 -16.05
C GLN A 270 -11.37 18.99 -16.43
N TYR A 271 -10.25 18.32 -16.67
CA TYR A 271 -8.96 18.89 -17.06
C TYR A 271 -8.55 18.32 -18.41
N ILE A 272 -7.54 18.89 -19.05
CA ILE A 272 -7.10 18.44 -20.37
C ILE A 272 -5.58 18.38 -20.52
N ARG A 273 -4.85 19.01 -19.61
CA ARG A 273 -3.39 19.07 -19.66
C ARG A 273 -2.79 18.59 -18.35
N PHE A 274 -1.79 17.73 -18.49
CA PHE A 274 -0.81 17.47 -17.45
C PHE A 274 0.38 18.42 -17.67
N GLN A 275 0.83 19.07 -16.61
CA GLN A 275 2.07 19.81 -16.58
C GLN A 275 2.96 19.24 -15.48
N MET A 276 4.19 18.91 -15.81
CA MET A 276 5.11 18.24 -14.91
C MET A 276 6.38 19.05 -14.73
N PHE A 277 6.90 19.03 -13.51
CA PHE A 277 8.20 19.59 -13.16
C PHE A 277 9.05 18.50 -12.54
N ILE A 278 10.31 18.42 -12.95
CA ILE A 278 11.31 17.55 -12.35
C ILE A 278 12.21 18.46 -11.52
N SER A 279 12.28 18.19 -10.22
CA SER A 279 12.97 18.99 -9.20
C SER A 279 12.60 20.49 -9.19
N PRO A 280 11.31 20.86 -9.12
CA PRO A 280 10.93 22.27 -9.10
C PRO A 280 11.56 23.00 -7.90
N GLY A 281 12.33 24.05 -8.14
CA GLY A 281 13.09 24.77 -7.11
C GLY A 281 14.60 24.60 -7.23
N ASP A 282 15.06 23.54 -7.92
CA ASP A 282 16.46 23.18 -8.09
C ASP A 282 16.87 23.16 -9.57
N ASP A 283 18.17 23.30 -9.81
CA ASP A 283 18.76 23.17 -11.15
C ASP A 283 19.22 21.71 -11.34
N VAL A 284 18.41 20.91 -12.04
CA VAL A 284 18.70 19.49 -12.32
C VAL A 284 18.91 19.28 -13.82
N ALA A 285 20.07 18.72 -14.16
CA ALA A 285 20.35 18.23 -15.51
C ALA A 285 20.21 16.72 -15.55
N GLY A 286 19.63 16.18 -16.61
CA GLY A 286 19.45 14.74 -16.73
C GLY A 286 18.57 14.34 -17.91
N THR A 287 18.54 13.02 -18.12
CA THR A 287 17.61 12.38 -19.05
C THR A 287 16.67 11.51 -18.22
N PHE A 288 15.38 11.71 -18.40
CA PHE A 288 14.30 11.00 -17.73
C PHE A 288 13.37 10.40 -18.77
N TYR A 289 12.55 9.44 -18.37
CA TYR A 289 11.57 8.84 -19.27
C TYR A 289 10.21 8.74 -18.59
N LEU A 290 9.16 8.93 -19.37
CA LEU A 290 7.77 8.81 -18.95
C LEU A 290 7.06 7.83 -19.88
N ASP A 291 6.27 6.94 -19.30
CA ASP A 291 5.38 6.03 -20.01
C ASP A 291 4.06 5.86 -19.25
N ASN A 292 3.05 5.27 -19.91
CA ASN A 292 1.81 4.79 -19.30
C ASN A 292 1.05 5.84 -18.47
N LEU A 293 1.03 7.09 -18.94
CA LEU A 293 0.34 8.19 -18.25
C LEU A 293 -1.18 7.98 -18.28
N GLY A 294 -1.77 7.81 -17.10
CA GLY A 294 -3.20 7.54 -16.91
C GLY A 294 -3.60 6.10 -17.21
N VAL A 295 -2.64 5.17 -17.33
CA VAL A 295 -2.92 3.74 -17.49
C VAL A 295 -3.27 3.13 -16.13
N CYS A 296 -4.26 2.24 -16.15
CA CYS A 296 -4.55 1.34 -15.05
C CYS A 296 -3.87 -0.01 -15.29
N PRO A 297 -3.10 -0.55 -14.32
CA PRO A 297 -2.54 -1.90 -14.41
C PRO A 297 -3.63 -3.00 -14.44
#